data_AF-A0A7S8IHS1-F1
#
_entry.id   AF-A0A7S8IHS1-F1
#
_cell.length_a   1.000
_cell.length_b   1.000
_cell.length_c   1.000
_cell.angle_alpha   90.00
_cell.angle_beta   90.00
_cell.angle_gamma   90.00
#
_symmetry.space_group_name_H-M   'P 1'
#
loop_
_entity.id
_entity.type
_entity.pdbx_description
1 polymer ?
#
loop_
_entity_poly.entity_id
_entity_poly.type
_entity_poly.pdbx_seq_one_letter_code
_entity_poly.pdbx_strand_id
1 'polypeptide(L)'
;MKQHKKQRLSVYLDPDIMATLADYAARRDHSRSLVAEAAIASFLSPDAAERQEAATTKRLDQIDRRIARIERDAGISVETLAVFIRFWLATTPPLPEPQQLAAKAQAGRRYDAFVAALGRRIAQGPKLRQEISEDLPDQKN
;
A
#
# COMPACT_ATOMS: atom_id res chain seq x y z
N MET A 1 -20.16 -24.56 40.31
CA MET A 1 -19.39 -23.30 40.40
C MET A 1 -20.25 -22.29 41.14
N LYS A 2 -19.79 -21.69 42.25
CA LYS A 2 -20.58 -20.67 42.95
C LYS A 2 -20.72 -19.45 42.04
N GLN A 3 -21.94 -19.08 41.65
CA GLN A 3 -22.21 -17.79 41.01
C GLN A 3 -21.80 -16.70 41.99
N HIS A 4 -20.68 -16.01 41.72
CA HIS A 4 -20.35 -14.79 42.44
C HIS A 4 -21.40 -13.75 42.11
N LYS A 5 -22.08 -13.24 43.14
CA LYS A 5 -23.12 -12.22 43.00
C LYS A 5 -22.48 -10.94 42.45
N LYS A 6 -23.02 -10.39 41.36
CA LYS A 6 -22.54 -9.13 40.78
C LYS A 6 -22.65 -8.00 41.81
N GLN A 7 -21.59 -7.20 41.95
CA GLN A 7 -21.58 -6.03 42.81
C GLN A 7 -22.23 -4.84 42.10
N ARG A 8 -23.11 -4.11 42.80
CA ARG A 8 -23.75 -2.91 42.24
C ARG A 8 -22.71 -1.78 42.16
N LEU A 9 -22.51 -1.24 40.97
CA LEU A 9 -21.73 -0.03 40.70
C LEU A 9 -22.69 1.12 40.38
N SER A 10 -22.56 2.26 41.07
CA SER A 10 -23.32 3.48 40.79
C SER A 10 -22.35 4.58 40.40
N VAL A 11 -22.38 4.96 39.12
CA VAL A 11 -21.52 5.99 38.54
C VAL A 11 -22.36 6.94 37.70
N TYR A 12 -21.95 8.21 37.66
CA TYR A 12 -22.52 9.18 36.75
C TYR A 12 -21.84 9.05 35.40
N LEU A 13 -22.64 9.08 34.34
CA LEU A 13 -22.19 9.08 32.95
C LEU A 13 -22.71 10.37 32.31
N ASP A 14 -21.91 10.94 31.42
CA ASP A 14 -22.38 12.01 30.56
C ASP A 14 -23.66 11.56 29.80
N PRO A 15 -24.68 12.43 29.65
CA PRO A 15 -25.92 12.09 28.96
C PRO A 15 -25.70 11.51 27.55
N ASP A 16 -24.73 12.03 26.79
CA ASP A 16 -24.45 11.59 25.42
C ASP A 16 -23.83 10.18 25.41
N ILE A 17 -22.99 9.89 26.41
CA ILE A 17 -22.41 8.55 26.59
C ILE A 17 -23.49 7.55 27.00
N MET A 18 -24.41 7.93 27.89
CA MET A 18 -25.53 7.07 28.28
C MET A 18 -26.44 6.76 27.08
N ALA A 19 -26.73 7.74 26.23
CA ALA A 19 -27.50 7.54 25.01
C ALA A 19 -26.79 6.56 24.06
N THR A 20 -25.49 6.78 23.82
CA THR A 20 -24.67 5.89 22.97
C THR A 20 -24.63 4.46 23.50
N LEU A 21 -24.48 4.27 24.82
CA LEU A 21 -24.52 2.96 25.46
C LEU A 21 -25.89 2.28 25.29
N ALA A 22 -26.98 3.03 25.47
CA ALA A 22 -28.33 2.53 25.32
C ALA A 22 -28.60 2.05 23.88
N ASP A 23 -28.19 2.85 22.88
CA ASP A 23 -28.32 2.51 21.46
C ASP A 23 -27.50 1.28 21.10
N TYR A 24 -26.25 1.22 21.55
CA TYR A 24 -25.37 0.08 21.28
C TYR A 24 -25.94 -1.23 21.85
N ALA A 25 -26.48 -1.17 23.07
CA ALA A 25 -27.09 -2.29 23.75
C ALA A 25 -28.38 -2.74 23.07
N ALA A 26 -29.24 -1.79 22.66
CA ALA A 26 -30.50 -2.07 21.97
C ALA A 26 -30.27 -2.73 20.60
N ARG A 27 -29.27 -2.28 19.82
CA ARG A 27 -28.93 -2.86 18.51
C ARG A 27 -28.49 -4.33 18.59
N ARG A 28 -28.09 -4.82 19.76
CA ARG A 28 -27.55 -6.18 19.99
C ARG A 28 -28.41 -7.02 20.92
N ASP A 29 -29.59 -6.53 21.30
CA ASP A 29 -30.48 -7.16 22.28
C ASP A 29 -29.74 -7.54 23.59
N HIS A 30 -28.96 -6.59 24.11
CA HIS A 30 -28.18 -6.74 25.33
C HIS A 30 -28.61 -5.74 26.39
N SER A 31 -28.43 -6.12 27.67
CA SER A 31 -28.66 -5.17 28.76
C SER A 31 -27.52 -4.16 28.83
N ARG A 32 -27.84 -2.91 29.20
CA ARG A 32 -26.85 -1.83 29.37
C ARG A 32 -25.76 -2.23 30.38
N SER A 33 -26.15 -2.90 31.47
CA SER A 33 -25.21 -3.39 32.48
C SER A 33 -24.25 -4.44 31.93
N LEU A 34 -24.70 -5.34 31.05
CA LEU A 34 -23.84 -6.33 30.42
C LEU A 34 -22.82 -5.67 29.48
N VAL A 35 -23.26 -4.71 28.67
CA VAL A 35 -22.36 -3.95 27.78
C VAL A 35 -21.35 -3.13 28.59
N ALA A 36 -21.81 -2.45 29.64
CA ALA A 36 -20.94 -1.65 30.52
C ALA A 36 -19.89 -2.52 31.24
N GLU A 37 -20.30 -3.67 31.77
CA GLU A 37 -19.38 -4.63 32.41
C GLU A 37 -18.33 -5.15 31.42
N ALA A 38 -18.76 -5.53 30.21
CA ALA A 38 -17.84 -6.00 29.17
C ALA A 38 -16.87 -4.90 28.73
N ALA A 39 -17.33 -3.66 28.60
CA ALA A 39 -16.48 -2.52 28.27
C ALA A 39 -15.44 -2.25 29.36
N ILE A 40 -15.86 -2.25 30.64
CA ILE A 40 -14.96 -2.06 31.79
C ILE A 40 -13.95 -3.22 31.87
N ALA A 41 -14.40 -4.46 31.75
CA ALA A 41 -13.53 -5.64 31.77
C ALA A 41 -12.52 -5.61 30.60
N SER A 42 -12.95 -5.19 29.40
CA SER A 42 -12.06 -5.03 28.26
C SER A 42 -11.05 -3.91 28.47
N PHE A 43 -11.46 -2.78 29.05
CA PHE A 43 -10.58 -1.65 29.33
C PHE A 43 -9.51 -1.98 30.38
N LEU A 44 -9.88 -2.76 31.40
CA LEU A 44 -8.98 -3.17 32.48
C LEU A 44 -8.17 -4.43 32.16
N SER A 45 -8.37 -5.06 30.99
CA SER A 45 -7.64 -6.26 30.59
C SER A 45 -6.26 -5.89 30.05
N PRO A 46 -5.16 -6.45 30.61
CA PRO A 46 -3.80 -6.27 30.08
C PRO A 46 -3.70 -6.68 28.60
N ASP A 47 -4.44 -7.73 28.22
CA ASP A 47 -4.42 -8.31 26.87
C ASP A 47 -5.06 -7.41 25.81
N ALA A 48 -5.89 -6.43 26.18
CA ALA A 48 -6.62 -5.63 25.18
C ALA A 48 -5.68 -4.67 24.43
N ALA A 49 -4.80 -3.98 25.18
CA ALA A 49 -3.76 -3.14 24.60
C ALA A 49 -2.75 -3.99 23.82
N GLU A 50 -2.26 -5.08 24.41
CA GLU A 50 -1.28 -5.97 23.78
C GLU A 50 -1.81 -6.62 22.49
N ARG A 51 -3.09 -7.04 22.44
CA ARG A 51 -3.70 -7.57 21.21
C ARG A 51 -3.84 -6.53 20.11
N GLN A 52 -4.18 -5.28 20.47
CA GLN A 52 -4.31 -4.20 19.49
C GLN A 52 -2.94 -3.79 18.93
N GLU A 53 -1.92 -3.73 19.79
CA GLU A 53 -0.54 -3.50 19.40
C GLU A 53 -0.02 -4.64 18.50
N ALA A 54 -0.19 -5.90 18.91
CA ALA A 54 0.22 -7.07 18.12
C ALA A 54 -0.47 -7.13 16.74
N ALA A 55 -1.76 -6.81 16.66
CA ALA A 55 -2.47 -6.73 15.39
C ALA A 55 -1.93 -5.62 14.48
N THR A 56 -1.51 -4.49 15.07
CA THR A 56 -0.91 -3.37 14.35
C THR A 56 0.48 -3.74 13.83
N THR A 57 1.34 -4.30 14.68
CA THR A 57 2.67 -4.80 14.28
C THR A 57 2.57 -5.82 13.16
N LYS A 58 1.65 -6.79 13.26
CA LYS A 58 1.44 -7.79 12.20
C LYS A 58 1.02 -7.16 10.87
N ARG A 59 0.20 -6.09 10.90
CA ARG A 59 -0.19 -5.35 9.68
C ARG A 59 1.00 -4.59 9.08
N LEU A 60 1.85 -3.99 9.92
CA LEU A 60 3.07 -3.32 9.49
C LEU A 60 4.04 -4.33 8.83
N ASP A 61 4.28 -5.46 9.47
CA ASP A 61 5.11 -6.54 8.89
C ASP A 61 4.59 -7.00 7.51
N GLN A 62 3.26 -7.08 7.36
CA GLN A 62 2.64 -7.45 6.10
C GLN A 62 2.84 -6.36 5.02
N ILE A 63 2.78 -5.09 5.40
CA ILE A 63 3.05 -3.95 4.51
C ILE A 63 4.51 -3.98 4.07
N ASP A 64 5.46 -4.16 4.99
CA ASP A 64 6.89 -4.21 4.67
C ASP A 64 7.22 -5.33 3.69
N ARG A 65 6.63 -6.52 3.89
CA ARG A 65 6.77 -7.64 2.95
C ARG A 65 6.20 -7.33 1.57
N ARG A 66 5.10 -6.57 1.49
CA ARG A 66 4.51 -6.14 0.22
C ARG A 66 5.39 -5.10 -0.47
N ILE A 67 5.93 -4.14 0.28
CA ILE A 67 6.86 -3.14 -0.24
C ILE A 67 8.10 -3.82 -0.81
N ALA A 68 8.74 -4.71 -0.05
CA ALA A 68 9.93 -5.43 -0.52
C ALA A 68 9.67 -6.27 -1.78
N ARG A 69 8.45 -6.80 -1.94
CA ARG A 69 8.04 -7.50 -3.18
C ARG A 69 7.88 -6.52 -4.33
N ILE A 70 7.20 -5.40 -4.13
CA ILE A 70 7.01 -4.36 -5.14
C ILE A 70 8.36 -3.80 -5.60
N GLU A 71 9.29 -3.56 -4.68
CA GLU A 71 10.65 -3.12 -4.99
C GLU A 71 11.39 -4.13 -5.87
N ARG A 72 11.29 -5.43 -5.53
CA ARG A 72 11.86 -6.49 -6.36
C ARG A 72 11.25 -6.52 -7.76
N ASP A 73 9.92 -6.51 -7.85
CA ASP A 73 9.20 -6.61 -9.12
C ASP A 73 9.45 -5.36 -9.99
N ALA A 74 9.57 -4.18 -9.37
CA ALA A 74 9.97 -2.95 -10.04
C ALA A 74 11.42 -3.02 -10.53
N GLY A 75 12.35 -3.57 -9.75
CA GLY A 75 13.73 -3.81 -10.16
C GLY A 75 13.81 -4.72 -11.39
N ILE A 76 13.10 -5.85 -11.36
CA ILE A 76 13.00 -6.79 -12.50
C ILE A 76 12.42 -6.07 -13.73
N SER A 77 11.39 -5.24 -13.55
CA SER A 77 10.79 -4.48 -14.65
C SER A 77 11.76 -3.49 -15.28
N VAL A 78 12.56 -2.78 -14.47
CA VAL A 78 13.59 -1.85 -14.94
C VAL A 78 14.70 -2.59 -15.68
N GLU A 79 15.17 -3.73 -15.16
CA GLU A 79 16.18 -4.56 -15.82
C GLU A 79 15.68 -5.09 -17.17
N THR A 80 14.44 -5.61 -17.21
CA THR A 80 13.79 -6.11 -18.42
C THR A 80 13.69 -5.02 -19.48
N LEU A 81 13.26 -3.82 -19.07
CA LEU A 81 13.14 -2.67 -19.98
C LEU A 81 14.51 -2.23 -20.50
N ALA A 82 15.54 -2.21 -19.66
CA ALA A 82 16.91 -1.87 -20.07
C ALA A 82 17.44 -2.86 -21.12
N VAL A 83 17.22 -4.17 -20.91
CA VAL A 83 17.59 -5.21 -21.89
C VAL A 83 16.81 -5.04 -23.19
N PHE A 84 15.49 -4.81 -23.10
CA PHE A 84 14.64 -4.59 -24.27
C PHE A 84 15.09 -3.38 -25.10
N ILE A 85 15.35 -2.24 -24.46
CA ILE A 85 15.80 -1.02 -25.15
C ILE A 85 17.15 -1.24 -25.83
N ARG A 86 18.10 -1.92 -25.17
CA ARG A 86 19.39 -2.27 -25.78
C ARG A 86 19.21 -3.17 -26.99
N PHE A 87 18.39 -4.22 -26.87
CA PHE A 87 18.09 -5.12 -27.96
C PHE A 87 17.46 -4.38 -29.15
N TRP A 88 16.47 -3.53 -28.88
CA TRP A 88 15.76 -2.74 -29.90
C TRP A 88 16.68 -1.74 -30.62
N LEU A 89 17.55 -1.04 -29.89
CA LEU A 89 18.52 -0.10 -30.47
C LEU A 89 19.65 -0.81 -31.25
N ALA A 90 19.94 -2.06 -30.90
CA ALA A 90 20.92 -2.89 -31.59
C ALA A 90 20.34 -3.63 -32.81
N THR A 91 19.02 -3.67 -32.99
CA THR A 91 18.39 -4.36 -34.12
C THR A 91 18.68 -3.59 -35.41
N THR A 92 19.77 -3.98 -36.08
CA THR A 92 20.15 -3.49 -37.41
C THR A 92 19.83 -4.61 -38.41
N PRO A 93 19.28 -4.32 -39.60
CA PRO A 93 19.20 -5.31 -40.66
C PRO A 93 20.58 -5.97 -40.87
N PRO A 94 20.67 -7.26 -41.23
CA PRO A 94 21.95 -7.91 -41.44
C PRO A 94 22.74 -7.15 -42.53
N LEU A 95 23.86 -6.55 -42.13
CA LEU A 95 24.78 -5.84 -43.01
C LEU A 95 25.99 -6.74 -43.32
N PRO A 96 26.66 -6.55 -44.48
CA PRO A 96 27.93 -7.20 -44.78
C PRO A 96 28.96 -7.01 -43.65
N GLU A 97 29.81 -8.01 -43.39
CA GLU A 97 30.76 -8.07 -42.25
C GLU A 97 31.53 -6.77 -41.94
N PRO A 98 32.03 -5.98 -42.93
CA PRO A 98 32.74 -4.72 -42.64
C PRO A 98 31.86 -3.64 -41.99
N GLN A 99 30.55 -3.68 -42.27
CA GLN A 99 29.59 -2.67 -41.82
C GLN A 99 28.97 -3.03 -40.46
N GLN A 100 29.09 -4.28 -40.01
CA GLN A 100 28.56 -4.74 -38.73
C GLN A 100 29.27 -4.10 -37.53
N LEU A 101 30.59 -3.90 -37.61
CA LEU A 101 31.36 -3.26 -36.54
C LEU A 101 30.96 -1.79 -36.35
N ALA A 102 30.78 -1.07 -37.46
CA ALA A 102 30.26 0.30 -37.47
C ALA A 102 28.82 0.38 -36.94
N ALA A 103 27.96 -0.58 -37.30
CA ALA A 103 26.58 -0.66 -36.80
C ALA A 103 26.51 -0.92 -35.28
N LYS A 104 27.33 -1.84 -34.76
CA LYS A 104 27.43 -2.10 -33.31
C LYS A 104 27.90 -0.87 -32.53
N ALA A 105 28.91 -0.16 -33.04
CA ALA A 105 29.39 1.09 -32.43
C ALA A 105 28.31 2.19 -32.45
N GLN A 106 27.48 2.23 -33.50
CA GLN A 106 26.35 3.16 -33.59
C GLN A 106 25.23 2.82 -32.59
N ALA A 107 24.94 1.54 -32.37
CA ALA A 107 23.96 1.10 -31.37
C ALA A 107 24.36 1.51 -29.95
N GLY A 108 25.64 1.36 -29.59
CA GLY A 108 26.17 1.86 -28.31
C GLY A 108 25.97 3.36 -28.13
N ARG A 109 26.34 4.17 -29.14
CA ARG A 109 26.13 5.63 -29.11
C ARG A 109 24.65 6.03 -28.97
N ARG A 110 23.73 5.31 -29.61
CA ARG A 110 22.28 5.54 -29.48
C ARG A 110 21.78 5.25 -28.07
N TYR A 111 22.29 4.18 -27.44
CA TYR A 111 21.93 3.84 -26.07
C TYR A 111 22.40 4.91 -25.08
N ASP A 112 23.64 5.39 -25.19
CA ASP A 112 24.16 6.44 -24.31
C ASP A 112 23.36 7.75 -24.46
N ALA A 113 23.01 8.11 -25.70
CA ALA A 113 22.16 9.27 -25.99
C ALA A 113 20.76 9.12 -25.37
N PHE A 114 20.17 7.92 -25.43
CA PHE A 114 18.90 7.61 -24.78
C PHE A 114 18.99 7.78 -23.26
N VAL A 115 20.00 7.21 -22.60
CA VAL A 115 20.19 7.31 -21.14
C VAL A 115 20.35 8.79 -20.73
N ALA A 116 21.12 9.56 -21.48
CA ALA A 116 21.30 10.99 -21.20
C ALA A 116 19.99 11.79 -21.37
N ALA A 117 19.19 11.49 -22.39
CA ALA A 117 17.89 12.12 -22.59
C ALA A 117 16.90 11.77 -21.47
N LEU A 118 16.85 10.50 -21.06
CA LEU A 118 16.02 10.04 -19.96
C LEU A 118 16.42 10.71 -18.64
N GLY A 119 17.72 10.80 -18.35
CA GLY A 119 18.24 11.47 -17.16
C GLY A 119 17.85 12.96 -17.10
N ARG A 120 17.98 13.69 -18.22
CA ARG A 120 17.53 15.09 -18.32
C ARG A 120 16.03 15.22 -18.05
N ARG A 121 15.21 14.35 -18.65
CA ARG A 121 13.76 14.36 -18.45
C ARG A 121 13.36 14.13 -16.99
N ILE A 122 13.98 13.17 -16.31
CA ILE A 122 13.72 12.91 -14.89
C ILE A 122 14.09 14.12 -14.03
N ALA A 123 15.19 14.82 -14.35
CA ALA A 123 15.64 16.00 -13.63
C ALA A 123 14.79 17.27 -13.91
N GLN A 124 14.18 17.39 -15.10
CA GLN A 124 13.53 18.61 -15.60
C GLN A 124 11.98 18.59 -15.51
N GLY A 125 11.34 17.44 -15.23
CA GLY A 125 9.88 17.30 -14.98
C GLY A 125 9.03 17.01 -16.23
N PRO A 126 7.68 16.86 -16.13
CA PRO A 126 6.91 16.20 -15.08
C PRO A 126 6.96 14.66 -15.20
N LYS A 127 6.35 13.92 -14.28
CA LYS A 127 6.24 12.45 -14.40
C LYS A 127 5.45 12.14 -15.67
N LEU A 128 5.91 11.20 -16.51
CA LEU A 128 5.21 10.70 -17.71
C LEU A 128 3.70 10.47 -17.51
N ARG A 129 3.28 10.09 -16.29
CA ARG A 129 1.86 9.97 -15.89
C ARG A 129 1.01 11.23 -16.06
N GLN A 130 1.60 12.42 -16.06
CA GLN A 130 0.87 13.68 -16.29
C GLN A 130 0.66 13.98 -17.78
N GLU A 131 1.44 13.35 -18.66
CA GLU A 131 1.24 13.43 -20.12
C GLU A 131 0.26 12.36 -20.61
N ILE A 132 0.18 11.22 -19.91
CA ILE A 132 -0.85 10.19 -20.10
C ILE A 132 -2.06 10.59 -19.23
N SER A 133 -2.74 11.68 -19.58
CA SER A 133 -4.03 12.00 -18.94
C SER A 133 -4.99 10.82 -19.19
N GLU A 134 -5.62 10.31 -18.13
CA GLU A 134 -6.69 9.33 -18.24
C GLU A 134 -7.84 9.94 -19.04
N ASP A 135 -7.92 9.65 -20.34
CA ASP A 135 -9.15 9.76 -21.12
C ASP A 135 -10.15 8.73 -20.56
N LEU A 136 -10.72 9.02 -19.40
CA LEU A 136 -11.92 8.38 -18.89
C LEU A 136 -13.10 9.24 -19.36
N PRO A 137 -13.96 8.75 -20.27
CA PRO A 137 -15.16 9.47 -20.64
C PRO A 137 -16.06 9.63 -19.42
N ASP A 138 -16.41 10.88 -19.12
CA ASP A 138 -17.37 11.29 -18.09
C ASP A 138 -18.74 10.66 -18.40
N GLN A 139 -19.00 9.48 -17.86
CA GLN A 139 -20.29 8.80 -18.02
C GLN A 139 -21.25 9.38 -16.98
N LYS A 140 -21.85 10.52 -17.33
CA LYS A 140 -23.06 11.04 -16.67
C LYS A 140 -24.21 10.05 -16.90
N ASN A 141 -24.76 9.52 -15.81
CA ASN A 141 -26.14 9.07 -15.68
C ASN A 141 -26.68 9.57 -14.35
#